data_AF-A0A9C9XQ69-F1
#
_entry.id   AF-A0A9C9XQ69-F1
#
_cell.length_a   1.000
_cell.length_b   1.000
_cell.length_c   1.000
_cell.angle_alpha   90.00
_cell.angle_beta   90.00
_cell.angle_gamma   90.00
#
_symmetry.space_group_name_H-M   'P 1'
#
loop_
_entity.id
_entity.type
_entity.pdbx_description
1 polymer ?
#
loop_
_entity_poly.entity_id
_entity_poly.type
_entity_poly.pdbx_seq_one_letter_code
_entity_poly.pdbx_strand_id
1 'polypeptide(L)'
;MYIKTQHRAILATLILLLAAGPAMATGTRKAAATGVVEEITVTPARIVIPQEWQVLSRASARILRHIADARGAIAVHNPAEALKDLDKIDRNVAIIKEGRPVAVIEDHISIARKHLEYEKTTEVAADLIPIASDLTYLEDVIPTAKAKKHLAAAREHLKKGEKQAAKKELAALDEAVGFSEVDLPLAETVRQVDLARKYLKENKLKAADKALKTAENNVVILSVGVEQPVARARHSLERAKKHHAANKDAAARADLVNAMAWIDRAKQSGDSKVRASAAELAKEVRQLAAKLK
;
A
#
# COMPACT_ATOMS: atom_id res chain seq x y z
N MET A 1 8.68 -24.47 -61.28
CA MET A 1 7.50 -23.63 -61.58
C MET A 1 7.40 -22.62 -60.42
N TYR A 2 8.12 -21.48 -60.45
CA TYR A 2 7.71 -20.16 -61.01
C TYR A 2 6.32 -19.75 -60.45
N ILE A 3 6.06 -18.69 -59.67
CA ILE A 3 6.42 -17.24 -59.68
C ILE A 3 6.02 -16.70 -58.26
N LYS A 4 6.83 -15.99 -57.45
CA LYS A 4 7.41 -14.63 -57.48
C LYS A 4 6.41 -13.46 -57.30
N THR A 5 6.85 -12.50 -56.47
CA THR A 5 6.61 -11.02 -56.51
C THR A 5 5.19 -10.48 -56.23
N GLN A 6 4.93 -9.30 -55.63
CA GLN A 6 5.63 -8.18 -54.97
C GLN A 6 4.53 -7.25 -54.42
N HIS A 7 4.76 -6.43 -53.39
CA HIS A 7 4.87 -4.94 -53.42
C HIS A 7 4.31 -4.44 -52.06
N ARG A 8 4.76 -3.38 -51.38
CA ARG A 8 5.62 -2.23 -51.70
C ARG A 8 6.13 -1.63 -50.40
N ALA A 9 7.42 -1.30 -50.37
CA ALA A 9 8.00 -0.31 -49.46
C ALA A 9 7.59 1.10 -49.92
N ILE A 10 7.41 2.03 -48.99
CA ILE A 10 7.41 3.46 -49.27
C ILE A 10 8.50 4.09 -48.40
N LEU A 11 9.59 4.44 -49.06
CA LEU A 11 10.61 5.39 -48.64
C LEU A 11 10.41 6.62 -49.55
N ALA A 12 10.32 7.81 -48.98
CA ALA A 12 10.40 9.05 -49.76
C ALA A 12 11.15 10.11 -48.95
N THR A 13 12.40 10.30 -49.37
CA THR A 13 13.37 11.32 -48.97
C THR A 13 13.08 12.64 -49.70
N LEU A 14 13.86 13.69 -49.34
CA LEU A 14 14.20 14.92 -50.08
C LEU A 14 13.26 16.12 -49.75
N ILE A 15 13.72 17.36 -49.47
CA ILE A 15 14.71 18.18 -50.18
C ILE A 15 15.37 19.22 -49.23
N LEU A 16 16.67 19.42 -49.47
CA LEU A 16 17.57 20.47 -48.99
C LEU A 16 17.38 21.78 -49.79
N LEU A 17 17.38 22.96 -49.16
CA LEU A 17 17.61 24.22 -49.89
C LEU A 17 18.67 25.09 -49.17
N LEU A 18 19.76 25.32 -49.90
CA LEU A 18 20.86 26.24 -49.60
C LEU A 18 20.45 27.69 -49.95
N ALA A 19 20.90 28.66 -49.16
CA ALA A 19 21.26 29.99 -49.66
C ALA A 19 22.42 30.58 -48.82
N ALA A 20 23.44 31.07 -49.53
CA ALA A 20 24.71 31.65 -49.08
C ALA A 20 24.55 32.98 -48.31
N GLY A 21 25.38 33.28 -47.31
CA GLY A 21 26.58 34.12 -47.49
C GLY A 21 26.65 35.26 -46.45
N PRO A 22 27.80 35.91 -46.22
CA PRO A 22 28.40 36.07 -44.88
C PRO A 22 28.38 37.51 -44.32
N ALA A 23 28.50 37.67 -42.99
CA ALA A 23 29.05 38.88 -42.37
C ALA A 23 29.50 38.63 -40.92
N MET A 24 30.77 38.90 -40.64
CA MET A 24 31.31 38.99 -39.29
C MET A 24 30.71 40.19 -38.54
N ALA A 25 30.29 39.97 -37.30
CA ALA A 25 30.19 41.03 -36.30
C ALA A 25 30.41 40.41 -34.91
N THR A 26 31.56 40.73 -34.33
CA THR A 26 31.90 40.50 -32.93
C THR A 26 30.93 41.26 -32.05
N GLY A 27 29.98 40.54 -31.44
CA GLY A 27 29.09 41.05 -30.42
C GLY A 27 29.14 40.14 -29.20
N THR A 28 29.91 40.52 -28.19
CA THR A 28 29.84 39.94 -26.85
C THR A 28 28.47 40.25 -26.24
N ARG A 29 27.48 39.39 -26.46
CA ARG A 29 26.27 39.31 -25.63
C ARG A 29 26.49 38.23 -24.58
N LYS A 30 26.59 38.65 -23.32
CA LYS A 30 26.35 37.78 -22.16
C LYS A 30 25.00 37.09 -22.37
N ALA A 31 25.04 35.77 -22.62
CA ALA A 31 23.86 34.94 -22.53
C ALA A 31 23.43 34.94 -21.06
N ALA A 32 22.26 35.51 -20.80
CA ALA A 32 21.57 35.35 -19.54
C ALA A 32 21.41 33.85 -19.27
N ALA A 33 21.85 33.41 -18.09
CA ALA A 33 21.49 32.11 -17.57
C ALA A 33 19.97 32.09 -17.40
N THR A 34 19.26 31.61 -18.43
CA THR A 34 17.91 31.11 -18.29
C THR A 34 17.98 29.94 -17.34
N GLY A 35 17.68 30.22 -16.07
CA GLY A 35 17.36 29.18 -15.11
C GLY A 35 16.25 28.33 -15.71
N VAL A 36 16.55 27.07 -15.97
CA VAL A 36 15.53 26.05 -16.17
C VAL A 36 14.80 25.96 -14.83
N VAL A 37 13.75 26.76 -14.67
CA VAL A 37 12.71 26.47 -13.69
C VAL A 37 12.01 25.25 -14.26
N GLU A 38 12.50 24.08 -13.89
CA GLU A 38 11.80 22.83 -14.12
C GLU A 38 10.51 22.96 -13.32
N GLU A 39 9.43 23.29 -14.02
CA GLU A 39 8.08 23.25 -13.47
C GLU A 39 7.81 21.77 -13.18
N ILE A 40 8.18 21.34 -11.97
CA ILE A 40 7.87 20.01 -11.45
C ILE A 40 6.36 19.96 -11.35
N THR A 41 5.72 19.57 -12.45
CA THR A 41 4.34 19.13 -12.46
C THR A 41 4.35 17.84 -11.68
N VAL A 42 4.15 17.95 -10.36
CA VAL A 42 3.87 16.82 -9.49
C VAL A 42 2.55 16.26 -9.99
N THR A 43 2.65 15.33 -10.94
CA THR A 43 1.53 14.51 -11.35
C THR A 43 1.15 13.74 -10.09
N PRO A 44 -0.05 13.92 -9.53
CA PRO A 44 -0.46 13.17 -8.36
C PRO A 44 -0.24 11.70 -8.68
N ALA A 45 0.57 11.03 -7.86
CA ALA A 45 0.78 9.59 -8.00
C ALA A 45 -0.60 8.96 -8.12
N ARG A 46 -0.87 8.29 -9.26
CA ARG A 46 -2.15 7.67 -9.53
C ARG A 46 -2.38 6.63 -8.43
N ILE A 47 -3.20 6.96 -7.44
CA ILE A 47 -3.54 6.05 -6.35
C ILE A 47 -4.49 4.99 -6.91
N VAL A 48 -3.94 3.98 -7.58
CA VAL A 48 -4.66 2.78 -7.99
C VAL A 48 -4.61 1.79 -6.83
N ILE A 49 -5.54 1.98 -5.91
CA ILE A 49 -5.89 1.15 -4.74
C ILE A 49 -7.34 0.58 -4.80
N PRO A 50 -8.32 1.09 -5.61
CA PRO A 50 -9.73 0.74 -5.37
C PRO A 50 -10.10 -0.75 -5.45
N GLN A 51 -9.60 -1.52 -6.42
CA GLN A 51 -10.13 -2.86 -6.69
C GLN A 51 -9.70 -3.92 -5.66
N GLU A 52 -8.42 -3.96 -5.28
CA GLU A 52 -7.87 -4.98 -4.37
C GLU A 52 -8.44 -4.81 -2.96
N TRP A 53 -8.54 -3.57 -2.48
CA TRP A 53 -9.12 -3.27 -1.17
C TRP A 53 -10.64 -3.53 -1.12
N GLN A 54 -11.36 -3.36 -2.23
CA GLN A 54 -12.77 -3.77 -2.30
C GLN A 54 -12.94 -5.30 -2.19
N VAL A 55 -11.98 -6.09 -2.66
CA VAL A 55 -12.02 -7.56 -2.48
C VAL A 55 -11.79 -7.91 -1.01
N LEU A 56 -10.79 -7.30 -0.36
CA LEU A 56 -10.53 -7.46 1.08
C LEU A 56 -11.72 -7.03 1.95
N SER A 57 -12.38 -5.91 1.61
CA SER A 57 -13.53 -5.37 2.34
C SER A 57 -14.71 -6.33 2.26
N ARG A 58 -15.01 -6.82 1.05
CA ARG A 58 -16.09 -7.78 0.82
C ARG A 58 -15.81 -9.10 1.53
N ALA A 59 -14.57 -9.58 1.53
CA ALA A 59 -14.19 -10.78 2.27
C ALA A 59 -14.36 -10.58 3.79
N SER A 60 -13.93 -9.44 4.33
CA SER A 60 -14.11 -9.10 5.75
C SER A 60 -15.58 -9.00 6.15
N ALA A 61 -16.41 -8.36 5.34
CA ALA A 61 -17.86 -8.28 5.57
C ALA A 61 -18.55 -9.65 5.52
N ARG A 62 -18.07 -10.58 4.67
CA ARG A 62 -18.56 -11.97 4.65
C ARG A 62 -18.17 -12.73 5.90
N ILE A 63 -16.95 -12.54 6.42
CA ILE A 63 -16.53 -13.14 7.70
C ILE A 63 -17.44 -12.64 8.83
N LEU A 64 -17.71 -11.33 8.92
CA LEU A 64 -18.62 -10.77 9.93
C LEU A 64 -20.01 -11.39 9.85
N ARG A 65 -20.54 -11.56 8.63
CA ARG A 65 -21.84 -12.20 8.42
C ARG A 65 -21.85 -13.64 8.93
N HIS A 66 -20.88 -14.45 8.54
CA HIS A 66 -20.79 -15.84 8.99
C HIS A 66 -20.59 -15.97 10.51
N ILE A 67 -19.87 -15.05 11.14
CA ILE A 67 -19.78 -14.97 12.60
C ILE A 67 -21.15 -14.65 13.20
N ALA A 68 -21.88 -13.67 12.66
CA ALA A 68 -23.21 -13.32 13.15
C ALA A 68 -24.22 -14.47 13.01
N ASP A 69 -24.23 -15.15 11.85
CA ASP A 69 -25.07 -16.32 11.58
C ASP A 69 -24.76 -17.45 12.57
N ALA A 70 -23.47 -17.76 12.78
CA ALA A 70 -23.04 -18.78 13.75
C ALA A 70 -23.44 -18.44 15.19
N ARG A 71 -23.35 -17.17 15.59
CA ARG A 71 -23.81 -16.72 16.92
C ARG A 71 -25.33 -16.81 17.05
N GLY A 72 -26.08 -16.52 15.98
CA GLY A 72 -27.52 -16.75 15.90
C GLY A 72 -27.88 -18.23 16.09
N ALA A 73 -27.17 -19.12 15.40
CA ALA A 73 -27.33 -20.57 15.53
C ALA A 73 -27.01 -21.07 16.95
N ILE A 74 -25.98 -20.52 17.60
CA ILE A 74 -25.68 -20.81 19.02
C ILE A 74 -26.82 -20.38 19.94
N ALA A 75 -27.43 -19.20 19.70
CA ALA A 75 -28.51 -18.68 20.52
C ALA A 75 -29.77 -19.55 20.48
N VAL A 76 -30.02 -20.24 19.36
CA VAL A 76 -31.11 -21.22 19.21
C VAL A 76 -30.65 -22.67 19.47
N HIS A 77 -29.51 -22.86 20.14
CA HIS A 77 -28.95 -24.16 20.52
C HIS A 77 -28.70 -25.12 19.34
N ASN A 78 -28.30 -24.60 18.18
CA ASN A 78 -27.98 -25.37 16.98
C ASN A 78 -26.47 -25.33 16.66
N PRO A 79 -25.63 -26.12 17.36
CA PRO A 79 -24.18 -26.10 17.14
C PRO A 79 -23.75 -26.65 15.78
N ALA A 80 -24.55 -27.53 15.17
CA ALA A 80 -24.27 -28.08 13.85
C ALA A 80 -24.36 -27.01 12.76
N GLU A 81 -25.38 -26.15 12.83
CA GLU A 81 -25.51 -25.02 11.89
C GLU A 81 -24.43 -23.96 12.14
N ALA A 82 -24.10 -23.67 13.40
CA ALA A 82 -23.00 -22.78 13.74
C ALA A 82 -21.67 -23.25 13.12
N LEU A 83 -21.35 -24.55 13.21
CA LEU A 83 -20.15 -25.12 12.58
C LEU A 83 -20.13 -24.93 11.06
N LYS A 84 -21.25 -25.16 10.36
CA LYS A 84 -21.34 -24.94 8.92
C LYS A 84 -21.06 -23.49 8.53
N ASP A 85 -21.52 -22.53 9.33
CA ASP A 85 -21.23 -21.12 9.07
C ASP A 85 -19.77 -20.78 9.34
N LEU A 86 -19.16 -21.35 10.39
CA LEU A 86 -17.74 -21.18 10.65
C LEU A 86 -16.86 -21.77 9.54
N ASP A 87 -17.25 -22.86 8.89
CA ASP A 87 -16.48 -23.45 7.77
C ASP A 87 -16.43 -22.51 6.54
N LYS A 88 -17.42 -21.62 6.37
CA LYS A 88 -17.44 -20.63 5.29
C LYS A 88 -16.43 -19.49 5.50
N ILE A 89 -15.88 -19.35 6.71
CA ILE A 89 -14.91 -18.30 7.06
C ILE A 89 -13.56 -18.54 6.38
N ASP A 90 -13.11 -19.80 6.27
CA ASP A 90 -11.75 -20.13 5.83
C ASP A 90 -11.46 -19.61 4.41
N ARG A 91 -12.43 -19.71 3.51
CA ARG A 91 -12.30 -19.18 2.14
C ARG A 91 -12.10 -17.67 2.13
N ASN A 92 -12.80 -16.93 2.99
CA ASN A 92 -12.66 -15.48 3.06
C ASN A 92 -11.35 -15.07 3.76
N VAL A 93 -10.90 -15.85 4.74
CA VAL A 93 -9.57 -15.68 5.35
C VAL A 93 -8.47 -15.89 4.31
N ALA A 94 -8.57 -16.91 3.45
CA ALA A 94 -7.63 -17.14 2.37
C ALA A 94 -7.59 -15.97 1.38
N ILE A 95 -8.76 -15.46 0.95
CA ILE A 95 -8.85 -14.26 0.10
C ILE A 95 -8.19 -13.06 0.78
N ILE A 96 -8.42 -12.84 2.08
CA ILE A 96 -7.78 -11.75 2.79
C ILE A 96 -6.29 -11.97 2.85
N LYS A 97 -5.80 -13.20 3.05
CA LYS A 97 -4.37 -13.56 3.07
C LYS A 97 -3.67 -13.35 1.72
N GLU A 98 -4.32 -13.71 0.63
CA GLU A 98 -3.76 -13.59 -0.72
C GLU A 98 -3.80 -12.16 -1.23
N GLY A 99 -4.84 -11.39 -0.89
CA GLY A 99 -4.98 -10.01 -1.32
C GLY A 99 -4.20 -8.98 -0.49
N ARG A 100 -3.29 -9.42 0.39
CA ARG A 100 -2.64 -8.50 1.34
C ARG A 100 -1.62 -7.62 0.61
N PRO A 101 -1.57 -6.32 0.94
CA PRO A 101 -0.68 -5.39 0.24
C PRO A 101 0.81 -5.71 0.41
N VAL A 102 1.18 -6.42 1.48
CA VAL A 102 2.57 -6.80 1.74
C VAL A 102 3.01 -8.05 0.99
N ALA A 103 2.10 -8.83 0.39
CA ALA A 103 2.46 -10.05 -0.33
C ALA A 103 3.42 -9.76 -1.51
N VAL A 104 3.22 -8.61 -2.16
CA VAL A 104 4.12 -8.12 -3.22
C VAL A 104 5.52 -7.79 -2.65
N ILE A 105 5.57 -7.24 -1.44
CA ILE A 105 6.83 -6.93 -0.75
C ILE A 105 7.56 -8.23 -0.36
N GLU A 106 6.84 -9.20 0.20
CA GLU A 106 7.39 -10.52 0.56
C GLU A 106 7.99 -11.22 -0.67
N ASP A 107 7.30 -11.16 -1.83
CA ASP A 107 7.80 -11.74 -3.07
C ASP A 107 9.07 -11.04 -3.57
N HIS A 108 9.08 -9.70 -3.60
CA HIS A 108 10.28 -8.93 -3.93
C HIS A 108 11.47 -9.22 -2.98
N ILE A 109 11.21 -9.37 -1.69
CA ILE A 109 12.25 -9.75 -0.70
C ILE A 109 12.77 -11.16 -0.98
N SER A 110 11.88 -12.11 -1.29
CA SER A 110 12.24 -13.48 -1.65
C SER A 110 13.14 -13.53 -2.88
N ILE A 111 12.79 -12.78 -3.93
CA ILE A 111 13.59 -12.63 -5.15
C ILE A 111 14.97 -12.04 -4.81
N ALA A 112 15.02 -10.91 -4.09
CA ALA A 112 16.28 -10.27 -3.71
C ALA A 112 17.19 -11.22 -2.90
N ARG A 113 16.61 -12.01 -1.98
CA ARG A 113 17.36 -13.01 -1.20
C ARG A 113 17.91 -14.14 -2.08
N LYS A 114 17.13 -14.59 -3.08
CA LYS A 114 17.55 -15.63 -4.02
C LYS A 114 18.64 -15.13 -4.97
N HIS A 115 18.50 -13.94 -5.54
CA HIS A 115 19.57 -13.33 -6.34
C HIS A 115 20.83 -13.14 -5.50
N LEU A 116 20.68 -12.73 -4.24
CA LEU A 116 21.81 -12.64 -3.32
C LEU A 116 22.57 -13.95 -3.13
N GLU A 117 22.01 -15.14 -3.44
CA GLU A 117 22.76 -16.40 -3.38
C GLU A 117 23.71 -16.59 -4.57
N TYR A 118 23.34 -16.14 -5.76
CA TYR A 118 24.05 -16.46 -7.02
C TYR A 118 24.65 -15.25 -7.73
N GLU A 119 24.20 -14.04 -7.40
CA GLU A 119 24.58 -12.78 -8.04
C GLU A 119 25.52 -11.93 -7.16
N LYS A 120 26.09 -10.89 -7.79
CA LYS A 120 26.93 -9.91 -7.09
C LYS A 120 26.06 -8.93 -6.31
N THR A 121 26.59 -8.39 -5.20
CA THR A 121 25.83 -7.44 -4.37
C THR A 121 25.41 -6.17 -5.10
N THR A 122 26.14 -5.78 -6.15
CA THR A 122 25.80 -4.65 -7.02
C THR A 122 24.59 -4.92 -7.92
N GLU A 123 24.38 -6.16 -8.33
CA GLU A 123 23.24 -6.57 -9.17
C GLU A 123 21.97 -6.62 -8.31
N VAL A 124 22.06 -7.21 -7.11
CA VAL A 124 20.96 -7.31 -6.14
C VAL A 124 20.49 -5.95 -5.60
N ALA A 125 21.32 -4.91 -5.66
CA ALA A 125 20.93 -3.58 -5.20
C ALA A 125 19.71 -3.01 -5.96
N ALA A 126 19.52 -3.43 -7.21
CA ALA A 126 18.36 -3.05 -8.03
C ALA A 126 17.05 -3.66 -7.51
N ASP A 127 17.09 -4.89 -6.98
CA ASP A 127 15.93 -5.59 -6.42
C ASP A 127 15.38 -4.90 -5.16
N LEU A 128 16.19 -4.06 -4.51
CA LEU A 128 15.77 -3.27 -3.34
C LEU A 128 14.99 -1.99 -3.72
N ILE A 129 14.88 -1.66 -5.01
CA ILE A 129 14.15 -0.46 -5.47
C ILE A 129 12.64 -0.68 -5.39
N PRO A 130 12.05 -1.75 -5.96
CA PRO A 130 10.62 -2.04 -5.84
C PRO A 130 10.17 -2.11 -4.37
N ILE A 131 10.92 -2.83 -3.52
CA ILE A 131 10.66 -2.95 -2.08
C ILE A 131 10.51 -1.58 -1.39
N ALA A 132 11.37 -0.61 -1.75
CA ALA A 132 11.32 0.73 -1.17
C ALA A 132 10.10 1.53 -1.63
N SER A 133 9.73 1.37 -2.91
CA SER A 133 8.53 1.97 -3.48
C SER A 133 7.30 1.42 -2.77
N ASP A 134 7.22 0.11 -2.62
CA ASP A 134 6.09 -0.57 -1.98
C ASP A 134 5.97 -0.19 -0.48
N LEU A 135 7.08 -0.17 0.27
CA LEU A 135 7.08 0.29 1.67
C LEU A 135 6.67 1.76 1.83
N THR A 136 6.92 2.59 0.82
CA THR A 136 6.49 3.99 0.82
C THR A 136 5.01 4.08 0.50
N TYR A 137 4.54 3.31 -0.48
CA TYR A 137 3.13 3.20 -0.81
C TYR A 137 2.28 2.68 0.36
N LEU A 138 2.80 1.73 1.13
CA LEU A 138 2.11 1.15 2.28
C LEU A 138 2.23 1.98 3.57
N GLU A 139 3.11 2.99 3.62
CA GLU A 139 3.32 3.80 4.82
C GLU A 139 2.07 4.56 5.27
N ASP A 140 1.11 4.75 4.36
CA ASP A 140 -0.22 5.31 4.59
C ASP A 140 -1.17 4.37 5.33
N VAL A 141 -0.87 3.07 5.31
CA VAL A 141 -1.85 2.02 5.61
C VAL A 141 -1.38 1.10 6.72
N ILE A 142 -0.08 0.84 6.82
CA ILE A 142 0.53 0.03 7.88
C ILE A 142 1.81 0.70 8.41
N PRO A 143 2.22 0.44 9.66
CA PRO A 143 3.50 0.90 10.16
C PRO A 143 4.66 0.33 9.34
N THR A 144 5.45 1.15 8.64
CA THR A 144 6.60 0.64 7.84
C THR A 144 7.97 1.07 8.37
N ALA A 145 8.03 1.80 9.49
CA ALA A 145 9.27 2.39 9.98
C ALA A 145 10.37 1.36 10.28
N LYS A 146 10.02 0.23 10.92
CA LYS A 146 10.97 -0.85 11.21
C LYS A 146 11.46 -1.55 9.93
N ALA A 147 10.55 -1.83 9.00
CA ALA A 147 10.87 -2.40 7.69
C ALA A 147 11.82 -1.47 6.90
N LYS A 148 11.51 -0.17 6.82
CA LYS A 148 12.37 0.83 6.15
C LYS A 148 13.78 0.90 6.77
N LYS A 149 13.91 0.71 8.08
CA LYS A 149 15.22 0.64 8.75
C LYS A 149 16.04 -0.58 8.29
N HIS A 150 15.44 -1.77 8.27
CA HIS A 150 16.13 -2.99 7.81
C HIS A 150 16.49 -2.92 6.32
N LEU A 151 15.59 -2.36 5.48
CA LEU A 151 15.90 -2.10 4.07
C LEU A 151 17.10 -1.16 3.89
N ALA A 152 17.18 -0.09 4.67
CA ALA A 152 18.32 0.83 4.62
C ALA A 152 19.63 0.14 5.03
N ALA A 153 19.61 -0.67 6.08
CA ALA A 153 20.76 -1.45 6.52
C ALA A 153 21.20 -2.49 5.45
N ALA A 154 20.25 -3.19 4.83
CA ALA A 154 20.53 -4.12 3.73
C ALA A 154 21.25 -3.41 2.57
N ARG A 155 20.79 -2.21 2.16
CA ARG A 155 21.45 -1.41 1.12
C ARG A 155 22.89 -1.05 1.48
N GLU A 156 23.14 -0.65 2.72
CA GLU A 156 24.50 -0.33 3.18
C GLU A 156 25.42 -1.56 3.16
N HIS A 157 24.93 -2.73 3.58
CA HIS A 157 25.69 -3.97 3.49
C HIS A 157 25.97 -4.38 2.04
N LEU A 158 25.01 -4.22 1.11
CA LEU A 158 25.24 -4.51 -0.31
C LEU A 158 26.32 -3.61 -0.93
N LYS A 159 26.34 -2.31 -0.60
CA LYS A 159 27.39 -1.37 -1.04
C LYS A 159 28.78 -1.77 -0.57
N LYS A 160 28.87 -2.35 0.63
CA LYS A 160 30.12 -2.83 1.22
C LYS A 160 30.53 -4.24 0.75
N GLY A 161 29.71 -4.90 -0.06
CA GLY A 161 29.94 -6.28 -0.48
C GLY A 161 29.64 -7.32 0.61
N GLU A 162 28.99 -6.93 1.70
CA GLU A 162 28.74 -7.75 2.90
C GLU A 162 27.50 -8.64 2.72
N LYS A 163 27.61 -9.63 1.83
CA LYS A 163 26.50 -10.52 1.40
C LYS A 163 25.73 -11.17 2.57
N GLN A 164 26.43 -11.69 3.59
CA GLN A 164 25.75 -12.33 4.72
C GLN A 164 25.02 -11.35 5.64
N ALA A 165 25.56 -10.14 5.81
CA ALA A 165 24.92 -9.10 6.60
C ALA A 165 23.67 -8.57 5.88
N ALA A 166 23.76 -8.35 4.56
CA ALA A 166 22.61 -8.01 3.73
C ALA A 166 21.51 -9.09 3.81
N LYS A 167 21.87 -10.38 3.76
CA LYS A 167 20.90 -11.48 3.90
C LYS A 167 20.16 -11.46 5.24
N LYS A 168 20.87 -11.15 6.34
CA LYS A 168 20.27 -11.01 7.68
C LYS A 168 19.29 -9.84 7.73
N GLU A 169 19.67 -8.68 7.20
CA GLU A 169 18.79 -7.52 7.16
C GLU A 169 17.57 -7.74 6.26
N LEU A 170 17.71 -8.45 5.15
CA LEU A 170 16.56 -8.84 4.32
C LEU A 170 15.61 -9.81 5.04
N ALA A 171 16.11 -10.72 5.86
CA ALA A 171 15.27 -11.58 6.69
C ALA A 171 14.56 -10.79 7.80
N ALA A 172 15.25 -9.85 8.45
CA ALA A 172 14.64 -8.98 9.46
C ALA A 172 13.63 -7.98 8.86
N LEU A 173 13.85 -7.57 7.60
CA LEU A 173 12.90 -6.80 6.81
C LEU A 173 11.62 -7.61 6.55
N ASP A 174 11.75 -8.85 6.08
CA ASP A 174 10.64 -9.79 5.85
C ASP A 174 9.79 -9.96 7.12
N GLU A 175 10.46 -10.23 8.25
CA GLU A 175 9.82 -10.34 9.57
C GLU A 175 9.11 -9.03 9.97
N ALA A 176 9.74 -7.87 9.78
CA ALA A 176 9.14 -6.58 10.12
C ALA A 176 7.92 -6.24 9.26
N VAL A 177 7.93 -6.59 7.99
CA VAL A 177 6.78 -6.45 7.08
C VAL A 177 5.64 -7.35 7.54
N GLY A 178 5.93 -8.63 7.84
CA GLY A 178 4.96 -9.57 8.40
C GLY A 178 4.35 -9.09 9.72
N PHE A 179 5.14 -8.54 10.66
CA PHE A 179 4.60 -8.01 11.93
C PHE A 179 3.65 -6.82 11.72
N SER A 180 3.97 -5.95 10.78
CA SER A 180 3.15 -4.76 10.45
C SER A 180 1.79 -5.16 9.86
N GLU A 181 1.74 -6.33 9.24
CA GLU A 181 0.51 -6.96 8.78
C GLU A 181 -0.18 -7.80 9.86
N VAL A 182 0.55 -8.46 10.77
CA VAL A 182 -0.04 -9.17 11.92
C VAL A 182 -0.77 -8.22 12.88
N ASP A 183 -0.43 -6.93 12.86
CA ASP A 183 -1.19 -5.87 13.51
C ASP A 183 -2.61 -5.68 12.91
N LEU A 184 -2.90 -6.25 11.73
CA LEU A 184 -4.28 -6.55 11.29
C LEU A 184 -4.75 -7.79 12.08
N PRO A 185 -5.80 -7.70 12.92
CA PRO A 185 -6.18 -8.76 13.86
C PRO A 185 -6.80 -10.02 13.21
N LEU A 186 -6.47 -10.32 11.94
CA LEU A 186 -6.88 -11.51 11.21
C LEU A 186 -6.34 -12.80 11.84
N ALA A 187 -5.08 -12.81 12.30
CA ALA A 187 -4.50 -13.98 12.96
C ALA A 187 -5.26 -14.33 14.25
N GLU A 188 -5.53 -13.32 15.08
CA GLU A 188 -6.33 -13.51 16.29
C GLU A 188 -7.79 -13.84 15.96
N THR A 189 -8.36 -13.29 14.88
CA THR A 189 -9.69 -13.69 14.38
C THR A 189 -9.73 -15.18 14.08
N VAL A 190 -8.78 -15.70 13.30
CA VAL A 190 -8.70 -17.13 12.94
C VAL A 190 -8.58 -17.99 14.20
N ARG A 191 -7.70 -17.61 15.12
CA ARG A 191 -7.52 -18.31 16.39
C ARG A 191 -8.82 -18.38 17.21
N GLN A 192 -9.56 -17.28 17.27
CA GLN A 192 -10.84 -17.22 18.01
C GLN A 192 -11.95 -18.04 17.32
N VAL A 193 -11.97 -18.07 15.99
CA VAL A 193 -12.88 -18.95 15.22
C VAL A 193 -12.55 -20.42 15.48
N ASP A 194 -11.27 -20.80 15.51
CA ASP A 194 -10.85 -22.18 15.83
C ASP A 194 -11.19 -22.59 17.26
N LEU A 195 -11.02 -21.67 18.23
CA LEU A 195 -11.49 -21.88 19.60
C LEU A 195 -13.01 -22.07 19.65
N ALA A 196 -13.78 -21.27 18.91
CA ALA A 196 -15.22 -21.44 18.84
C ALA A 196 -15.61 -22.79 18.24
N ARG A 197 -14.97 -23.25 17.15
CA ARG A 197 -15.17 -24.59 16.57
C ARG A 197 -14.91 -25.68 17.61
N LYS A 198 -13.82 -25.57 18.37
CA LYS A 198 -13.49 -26.52 19.45
C LYS A 198 -14.58 -26.52 20.53
N TYR A 199 -14.99 -25.34 21.00
CA TYR A 199 -16.06 -25.24 22.01
C TYR A 199 -17.40 -25.78 21.50
N LEU A 200 -17.76 -25.58 20.23
CA LEU A 200 -18.97 -26.14 19.64
C LEU A 200 -18.93 -27.68 19.61
N LYS A 201 -17.79 -28.28 19.25
CA LYS A 201 -17.59 -29.75 19.31
C LYS A 201 -17.70 -30.30 20.72
N GLU A 202 -17.31 -29.51 21.72
CA GLU A 202 -17.43 -29.83 23.15
C GLU A 202 -18.79 -29.41 23.75
N ASN A 203 -19.74 -28.94 22.93
CA ASN A 203 -21.05 -28.40 23.36
C ASN A 203 -20.99 -27.24 24.37
N LYS A 204 -19.86 -26.52 24.43
CA LYS A 204 -19.62 -25.35 25.30
C LYS A 204 -20.11 -24.06 24.64
N LEU A 205 -21.42 -23.96 24.45
CA LEU A 205 -22.06 -22.87 23.67
C LEU A 205 -21.71 -21.45 24.14
N LYS A 206 -21.68 -21.20 25.46
CA LYS A 206 -21.30 -19.88 26.01
C LYS A 206 -19.84 -19.51 25.72
N ALA A 207 -18.94 -20.50 25.75
CA ALA A 207 -17.53 -20.28 25.45
C ALA A 207 -17.32 -20.03 23.94
N ALA A 208 -18.07 -20.76 23.10
CA ALA A 208 -18.10 -20.53 21.66
C ALA A 208 -18.59 -19.12 21.31
N ASP A 209 -19.72 -18.66 21.86
CA ASP A 209 -20.24 -17.31 21.60
C ASP A 209 -19.25 -16.22 22.03
N LYS A 210 -18.60 -16.38 23.20
CA LYS A 210 -17.58 -15.43 23.68
C LYS A 210 -16.40 -15.33 22.72
N ALA A 211 -15.88 -16.48 22.25
CA ALA A 211 -14.78 -16.50 21.28
C ALA A 211 -15.19 -15.84 19.96
N LEU A 212 -16.40 -16.13 19.47
CA LEU A 212 -16.94 -15.49 18.26
C LEU A 212 -17.14 -13.98 18.41
N LYS A 213 -17.54 -13.50 19.60
CA LYS A 213 -17.62 -12.06 19.86
C LYS A 213 -16.24 -11.39 19.83
N THR A 214 -15.19 -12.04 20.33
CA THR A 214 -13.83 -11.54 20.19
C THR A 214 -13.39 -11.52 18.72
N ALA A 215 -13.68 -12.56 17.95
CA ALA A 215 -13.42 -12.62 16.51
C ALA A 215 -14.14 -11.48 15.75
N GLU A 216 -15.42 -11.24 16.05
CA GLU A 216 -16.21 -10.15 15.48
C GLU A 216 -15.55 -8.79 15.70
N ASN A 217 -15.16 -8.48 16.93
CA ASN A 217 -14.52 -7.20 17.27
C ASN A 217 -13.22 -7.00 16.49
N ASN A 218 -12.43 -8.05 16.31
CA ASN A 218 -11.21 -8.02 15.51
C ASN A 218 -11.50 -7.75 14.03
N VAL A 219 -12.50 -8.42 13.43
CA VAL A 219 -12.84 -8.22 12.02
C VAL A 219 -13.48 -6.86 11.77
N VAL A 220 -14.20 -6.30 12.73
CA VAL A 220 -14.68 -4.91 12.64
C VAL A 220 -13.50 -3.96 12.45
N ILE A 221 -12.40 -4.13 13.19
CA ILE A 221 -11.18 -3.33 13.02
C ILE A 221 -10.58 -3.50 11.61
N LEU A 222 -10.57 -4.72 11.05
CA LEU A 222 -10.16 -4.98 9.66
C LEU A 222 -11.05 -4.25 8.65
N SER A 223 -12.37 -4.34 8.81
CA SER A 223 -13.35 -3.73 7.90
C SER A 223 -13.34 -2.19 7.95
N VAL A 224 -12.97 -1.63 9.09
CA VAL A 224 -12.77 -0.18 9.34
C VAL A 224 -11.44 0.30 8.74
N GLY A 225 -10.42 -0.54 8.55
CA GLY A 225 -9.14 -0.15 7.92
C GLY A 225 -9.16 -0.10 6.39
N VAL A 226 -10.05 -0.86 5.75
CA VAL A 226 -9.97 -1.16 4.31
C VAL A 226 -10.70 -0.13 3.42
N GLU A 227 -11.64 0.65 3.96
CA GLU A 227 -12.29 1.75 3.24
C GLU A 227 -12.57 2.94 4.18
N GLN A 228 -11.52 3.48 4.82
CA GLN A 228 -11.64 4.73 5.59
C GLN A 228 -10.81 5.87 5.00
N PRO A 229 -11.38 6.54 3.99
CA PRO A 229 -10.89 7.82 3.53
C PRO A 229 -10.59 8.81 4.68
N VAL A 230 -11.38 8.80 5.77
CA VAL A 230 -11.13 9.65 6.95
C VAL A 230 -9.86 9.24 7.72
N ALA A 231 -9.66 7.93 7.96
CA ALA A 231 -8.48 7.44 8.66
C ALA A 231 -7.20 7.72 7.87
N ARG A 232 -7.23 7.47 6.56
CA ARG A 232 -6.11 7.78 5.66
C ARG A 232 -5.78 9.27 5.64
N ALA A 233 -6.80 10.12 5.53
CA ALA A 233 -6.60 11.55 5.59
C ALA A 233 -6.00 12.01 6.94
N ARG A 234 -6.39 11.39 8.06
CA ARG A 234 -5.86 11.72 9.39
C ARG A 234 -4.39 11.34 9.51
N HIS A 235 -4.02 10.17 9.01
CA HIS A 235 -2.63 9.73 9.01
C HIS A 235 -1.72 10.63 8.16
N SER A 236 -2.16 11.00 6.95
CA SER A 236 -1.45 11.95 6.12
C SER A 236 -1.31 13.32 6.81
N LEU A 237 -2.36 13.80 7.49
CA LEU A 237 -2.29 15.03 8.29
C LEU A 237 -1.26 14.93 9.44
N GLU A 238 -1.22 13.82 10.16
CA GLU A 238 -0.22 13.61 11.23
C GLU A 238 1.21 13.57 10.70
N ARG A 239 1.44 13.01 9.52
CA ARG A 239 2.75 13.10 8.86
C ARG A 239 3.09 14.51 8.45
N ALA A 240 2.13 15.26 7.90
CA ALA A 240 2.34 16.67 7.60
C ALA A 240 2.77 17.46 8.84
N LYS A 241 2.14 17.21 10.01
CA LYS A 241 2.54 17.80 11.29
C LYS A 241 3.97 17.43 11.67
N LYS A 242 4.35 16.14 11.54
CA LYS A 242 5.73 15.67 11.82
C LYS A 242 6.77 16.26 10.87
N HIS A 243 6.47 16.33 9.58
CA HIS A 243 7.37 16.91 8.59
C HIS A 243 7.54 18.42 8.81
N HIS A 244 6.47 19.13 9.14
CA HIS A 244 6.54 20.55 9.49
C HIS A 244 7.37 20.78 10.76
N ALA A 245 7.15 19.98 11.81
CA ALA A 245 7.96 20.03 13.03
C ALA A 245 9.46 19.72 12.78
N ALA A 246 9.77 18.98 11.72
CA ALA A 246 11.13 18.69 11.27
C ALA A 246 11.68 19.70 10.23
N ASN A 247 11.00 20.84 10.01
CA ASN A 247 11.31 21.85 8.99
C ASN A 247 11.37 21.30 7.55
N LYS A 248 10.65 20.21 7.27
CA LYS A 248 10.54 19.58 5.94
C LYS A 248 9.25 20.03 5.25
N ASP A 249 9.11 21.33 5.02
CA ASP A 249 7.85 21.91 4.57
C ASP A 249 7.38 21.44 3.18
N ALA A 250 8.30 21.09 2.28
CA ALA A 250 7.94 20.49 0.99
C ALA A 250 7.25 19.12 1.17
N ALA A 251 7.78 18.28 2.05
CA ALA A 251 7.17 16.98 2.38
C ALA A 251 5.85 17.16 3.13
N ALA A 252 5.78 18.15 4.03
CA ALA A 252 4.53 18.48 4.74
C ALA A 252 3.42 18.92 3.77
N ARG A 253 3.73 19.72 2.75
CA ARG A 253 2.76 20.11 1.71
C ARG A 253 2.27 18.90 0.90
N ALA A 254 3.16 18.00 0.52
CA ALA A 254 2.79 16.77 -0.20
C ALA A 254 1.82 15.90 0.63
N ASP A 255 2.09 15.73 1.92
CA ASP A 255 1.20 15.01 2.83
C ASP A 255 -0.18 15.68 2.98
N LEU A 256 -0.26 17.02 2.98
CA LEU A 256 -1.53 17.74 3.03
C LEU A 256 -2.36 17.58 1.76
N VAL A 257 -1.71 17.51 0.58
CA VAL A 257 -2.39 17.20 -0.68
C VAL A 257 -2.99 15.79 -0.63
N ASN A 258 -2.21 14.82 -0.15
CA ASN A 258 -2.69 13.44 0.04
C ASN A 258 -3.86 13.37 1.03
N ALA A 259 -3.78 14.11 2.15
CA ALA A 259 -4.86 14.19 3.12
C ALA A 259 -6.16 14.73 2.48
N MET A 260 -6.07 15.75 1.64
CA MET A 260 -7.24 16.33 0.97
C MET A 260 -7.86 15.38 -0.06
N ALA A 261 -7.04 14.66 -0.84
CA ALA A 261 -7.53 13.67 -1.79
C ALA A 261 -8.36 12.56 -1.11
N TRP A 262 -7.90 12.11 0.07
CA TRP A 262 -8.65 11.15 0.88
C TRP A 262 -9.92 11.76 1.50
N ILE A 263 -9.88 13.01 1.97
CA ILE A 263 -11.08 13.73 2.44
C ILE A 263 -12.14 13.84 1.33
N ASP A 264 -11.75 14.14 0.10
CA ASP A 264 -12.72 14.28 -1.00
C ASP A 264 -13.38 12.95 -1.34
N ARG A 265 -12.64 11.85 -1.23
CA ARG A 265 -13.22 10.50 -1.32
C ARG A 265 -14.16 10.20 -0.15
N ALA A 266 -13.84 10.66 1.06
CA ALA A 266 -14.68 10.50 2.24
C ALA A 266 -16.03 11.23 2.09
N LYS A 267 -16.03 12.40 1.46
CA LYS A 267 -17.24 13.20 1.21
C LYS A 267 -18.23 12.51 0.25
N GLN A 268 -17.74 11.61 -0.60
CA GLN A 268 -18.55 10.82 -1.52
C GLN A 268 -19.17 9.58 -0.85
N SER A 269 -18.89 9.34 0.43
CA SER A 269 -19.46 8.20 1.16
C SER A 269 -20.98 8.35 1.36
N GLY A 270 -21.70 7.23 1.24
CA GLY A 270 -23.12 7.14 1.62
C GLY A 270 -23.37 7.27 3.12
N ASP A 271 -22.34 7.12 3.96
CA ASP A 271 -22.43 7.25 5.42
C ASP A 271 -22.30 8.72 5.85
N SER A 272 -23.32 9.23 6.55
CA SER A 272 -23.36 10.61 7.06
C SER A 272 -22.30 10.91 8.13
N LYS A 273 -21.93 9.92 8.96
CA LYS A 273 -20.87 10.07 9.97
C LYS A 273 -19.50 10.21 9.31
N VAL A 274 -19.24 9.43 8.26
CA VAL A 274 -18.00 9.53 7.47
C VAL A 274 -17.86 10.91 6.84
N ARG A 275 -18.94 11.45 6.26
CA ARG A 275 -18.96 12.80 5.69
C ARG A 275 -18.71 13.89 6.74
N ALA A 276 -19.30 13.76 7.93
CA ALA A 276 -19.10 14.70 9.03
C ALA A 276 -17.63 14.69 9.52
N SER A 277 -17.06 13.50 9.75
CA SER A 277 -15.65 13.39 10.16
C SER A 277 -14.69 13.93 9.09
N ALA A 278 -14.99 13.74 7.81
CA ALA A 278 -14.21 14.31 6.71
C ALA A 278 -14.22 15.84 6.70
N ALA A 279 -15.37 16.45 7.01
CA ALA A 279 -15.52 17.90 7.07
C ALA A 279 -14.69 18.52 8.20
N GLU A 280 -14.67 17.90 9.38
CA GLU A 280 -13.81 18.34 10.49
C GLU A 280 -12.33 18.22 10.14
N LEU A 281 -11.93 17.06 9.58
CA LEU A 281 -10.54 16.84 9.20
C LEU A 281 -10.06 17.84 8.12
N ALA A 282 -10.95 18.23 7.20
CA ALA A 282 -10.65 19.24 6.20
C ALA A 282 -10.34 20.62 6.80
N LYS A 283 -10.94 20.97 7.95
CA LYS A 283 -10.60 22.21 8.66
C LYS A 283 -9.18 22.14 9.21
N GLU A 284 -8.81 21.03 9.84
CA GLU A 284 -7.45 20.84 10.38
C GLU A 284 -6.38 20.88 9.28
N VAL A 285 -6.62 20.20 8.14
CA VAL A 285 -5.70 20.22 6.99
C VAL A 285 -5.51 21.66 6.47
N ARG A 286 -6.59 22.45 6.34
CA ARG A 286 -6.50 23.85 5.92
C ARG A 286 -5.77 24.73 6.93
N GLN A 287 -5.98 24.52 8.23
CA GLN A 287 -5.28 25.25 9.27
C GLN A 287 -3.77 25.01 9.23
N LEU A 288 -3.34 23.75 9.04
CA LEU A 288 -1.92 23.45 8.89
C LEU A 288 -1.35 23.97 7.57
N ALA A 289 -2.09 23.85 6.47
CA ALA A 289 -1.69 24.42 5.17
C ALA A 289 -1.47 25.93 5.23
N ALA A 290 -2.29 26.67 6.00
CA ALA A 290 -2.14 28.10 6.19
C ALA A 290 -0.86 28.48 6.96
N LYS A 291 -0.36 27.61 7.85
CA LYS A 291 0.88 27.82 8.61
C LYS A 291 2.14 27.52 7.81
N LEU A 292 2.01 26.81 6.70
CA LEU A 292 3.10 26.47 5.77
C LEU A 292 3.26 27.51 4.65
N LYS A 293 2.41 28.54 4.59
CA LYS A 293 2.49 29.62 3.59
C LYS A 293 3.61 30.58 3.89
#